data_AF-A0A522T3N2-F1
#
_entry.id   AF-A0A522T3N2-F1
#
_cell.length_a   1.000
_cell.length_b   1.000
_cell.length_c   1.000
_cell.angle_alpha   90.00
_cell.angle_beta   90.00
_cell.angle_gamma   90.00
#
_symmetry.space_group_name_H-M   'P 1'
#
loop_
_entity.id
_entity.type
_entity.pdbx_description
1 polymer ?
#
loop_
_entity_poly.entity_id
_entity_poly.type
_entity_poly.pdbx_seq_one_letter_code
_entity_poly.pdbx_strand_id
1 'polypeptide(L)' 'MKANIGITAENSKAVALLLNKLLANEFVLYTKTRNYHWNIECPSFMEMHKLYESQYNELDEIIDAVAERVRKIG' A
#
# COMPACT_ATOMS: atom_id res chain seq x y z
N MET A 1 -19.26 -16.67 9.82
CA MET A 1 -20.41 -16.14 9.05
C MET A 1 -19.87 -15.32 7.90
N LYS A 2 -20.43 -15.42 6.68
CA LYS A 2 -20.12 -14.46 5.61
C LYS A 2 -20.80 -13.14 5.94
N ALA A 3 -20.06 -12.03 5.93
CA ALA A 3 -20.62 -10.71 6.18
C ALA A 3 -21.57 -10.33 5.02
N ASN A 4 -22.84 -10.07 5.33
CA ASN A 4 -23.80 -9.58 4.34
C ASN A 4 -23.68 -8.05 4.23
N ILE A 5 -22.78 -7.60 3.35
CA ILE A 5 -22.46 -6.17 3.14
C ILE A 5 -23.18 -5.56 1.92
N GLY A 6 -24.18 -6.26 1.35
CA GLY A 6 -24.94 -5.77 0.19
C GLY A 6 -24.21 -5.84 -1.15
N ILE A 7 -23.09 -6.56 -1.23
CA ILE A 7 -22.31 -6.79 -2.45
C ILE A 7 -22.43 -8.26 -2.85
N THR A 8 -22.64 -8.54 -4.13
CA THR A 8 -22.70 -9.93 -4.64
C THR A 8 -21.33 -10.60 -4.49
N ALA A 9 -21.31 -11.92 -4.31
CA ALA A 9 -20.06 -12.66 -4.17
C ALA A 9 -19.14 -12.51 -5.41
N GLU A 10 -19.72 -12.38 -6.60
CA GLU A 10 -19.00 -12.13 -7.84
C GLU A 10 -18.31 -10.76 -7.83
N ASN A 11 -19.03 -9.71 -7.46
CA ASN A 11 -18.48 -8.36 -7.36
C ASN A 11 -17.43 -8.25 -6.26
N SER A 12 -17.68 -8.85 -5.07
CA SER A 12 -16.69 -8.94 -3.99
C SER A 12 -15.39 -9.58 -4.45
N LYS A 13 -15.48 -10.70 -5.17
CA LYS A 13 -14.30 -11.40 -5.71
C LYS A 13 -13.56 -10.55 -6.74
N ALA A 14 -14.27 -9.89 -7.65
CA ALA A 14 -13.66 -9.02 -8.65
C ALA A 14 -12.90 -7.84 -8.01
N VAL A 15 -13.51 -7.17 -7.02
CA VAL A 15 -12.87 -6.08 -6.29
C VAL A 15 -11.68 -6.58 -5.46
N ALA A 16 -11.79 -7.73 -4.79
CA ALA A 16 -10.69 -8.30 -4.03
C ALA A 16 -9.46 -8.61 -4.91
N LEU A 17 -9.68 -9.10 -6.15
CA LEU A 17 -8.59 -9.31 -7.11
C LEU A 17 -7.88 -8.01 -7.52
N LEU A 18 -8.65 -6.94 -7.74
CA LEU A 18 -8.07 -5.62 -8.05
C LEU A 18 -7.28 -5.05 -6.87
N LEU A 19 -7.83 -5.14 -5.65
CA LEU A 19 -7.16 -4.67 -4.45
C LEU A 19 -5.90 -5.47 -4.13
N ASN A 20 -5.86 -6.78 -4.39
CA ASN A 20 -4.63 -7.57 -4.25
C ASN A 20 -3.53 -7.11 -5.22
N LYS A 21 -3.90 -6.72 -6.44
CA LYS A 21 -2.94 -6.14 -7.39
C LYS A 21 -2.44 -4.77 -6.91
N LEU A 22 -3.33 -3.93 -6.37
CA LEU A 22 -2.95 -2.66 -5.76
C LEU A 22 -2.00 -2.89 -4.58
N LEU A 23 -2.34 -3.79 -3.65
CA LEU A 23 -1.52 -4.13 -2.49
C LEU A 23 -0.10 -4.54 -2.89
N ALA A 24 0.04 -5.40 -3.91
CA ALA A 24 1.34 -5.78 -4.43
C ALA A 24 2.14 -4.59 -4.98
N ASN A 25 1.48 -3.68 -5.70
CA ASN A 25 2.12 -2.47 -6.21
C ASN A 25 2.56 -1.53 -5.08
N GLU A 26 1.73 -1.35 -4.05
CA GLU A 26 2.05 -0.50 -2.89
C GLU A 26 3.28 -1.03 -2.15
N PHE A 27 3.38 -2.34 -1.92
CA PHE A 27 4.59 -2.94 -1.31
C PHE A 27 5.85 -2.72 -2.16
N VAL A 28 5.74 -2.78 -3.49
CA VAL A 28 6.87 -2.47 -4.38
C VAL A 28 7.26 -1.00 -4.27
N LEU A 29 6.29 -0.09 -4.24
CA LEU A 29 6.53 1.34 -4.11
C LEU A 29 7.14 1.69 -2.74
N TYR A 30 6.63 1.11 -1.66
CA TYR A 30 7.16 1.22 -0.31
C TYR A 30 8.62 0.74 -0.23
N THR A 31 8.91 -0.42 -0.81
CA THR A 31 10.27 -0.97 -0.82
C THR A 31 11.23 -0.04 -1.57
N LYS A 32 10.78 0.52 -2.71
CA LYS A 32 11.58 1.48 -3.48
C LYS A 32 11.82 2.77 -2.72
N THR A 33 10.79 3.34 -2.09
CA THR A 33 10.93 4.58 -1.30
C THR A 33 11.84 4.39 -0.10
N ARG A 34 11.75 3.27 0.63
CA ARG A 34 12.76 2.91 1.65
C ARG A 34 14.17 2.76 1.07
N ASN A 35 14.30 2.14 -0.09
CA ASN A 35 15.60 2.03 -0.76
C ASN A 35 16.19 3.41 -1.08
N TYR A 36 15.40 4.36 -1.57
CA TYR A 36 15.85 5.74 -1.79
C TYR A 36 16.20 6.45 -0.48
N HIS A 37 15.39 6.27 0.58
CA HIS A 37 15.70 6.84 1.90
C HIS A 37 17.08 6.40 2.41
N TRP A 38 17.47 5.14 2.21
CA TRP A 38 18.76 4.62 2.64
C TRP A 38 19.93 4.99 1.72
N ASN A 39 19.71 5.03 0.41
CA ASN A 39 20.81 5.03 -0.57
C ASN A 39 20.91 6.31 -1.40
N ILE A 40 20.07 7.33 -1.17
CA ILE A 40 20.17 8.58 -1.92
C ILE A 40 21.48 9.31 -1.60
N GLU A 41 22.19 9.73 -2.64
CA GLU A 41 23.41 10.55 -2.53
C GLU A 41 23.22 11.82 -3.37
N CYS A 42 23.05 12.97 -2.70
CA CYS A 42 22.91 14.26 -3.36
C CYS A 42 23.26 15.42 -2.40
N PRO A 43 23.48 16.66 -2.92
CA PRO A 43 23.74 17.83 -2.09
C PRO A 43 22.63 18.12 -1.05
N SER A 44 21.38 17.77 -1.37
CA SER A 44 20.21 17.92 -0.51
C SER A 44 19.87 16.63 0.27
N PHE A 45 20.87 15.81 0.63
CA PHE A 45 20.67 14.49 1.26
C PHE A 45 19.62 14.50 2.37
N MET A 46 19.74 15.42 3.35
CA MET A 46 18.86 15.43 4.53
C MET A 46 17.40 15.73 4.15
N GLU A 47 17.16 16.62 3.19
CA GLU A 47 15.80 16.94 2.72
C GLU A 47 15.18 15.75 2.01
N MET A 48 15.95 15.11 1.11
CA MET A 48 15.48 13.94 0.37
C MET A 48 15.27 12.73 1.29
N HIS A 49 16.17 12.51 2.26
CA HIS A 49 16.07 11.44 3.25
C HIS A 49 14.77 11.54 4.06
N LYS A 50 14.43 12.75 4.53
CA LYS A 50 13.17 13.02 5.25
C LYS A 50 11.93 12.93 4.35
N LEU A 51 12.04 13.36 3.10
CA LEU A 51 10.95 13.24 2.13
C LEU A 51 10.60 11.77 1.87
N TYR A 52 11.60 10.94 1.60
CA TYR A 52 11.37 9.52 1.39
C TYR A 52 10.88 8.81 2.66
N GLU A 53 11.29 9.30 3.84
CA GLU A 53 10.75 8.85 5.12
C GLU A 53 9.26 9.12 5.29
N SER A 54 8.82 10.36 5.04
CA SER A 54 7.40 10.68 5.11
C SER A 54 6.59 9.85 4.10
N GLN A 55 7.12 9.64 2.89
CA GLN A 55 6.45 8.85 1.86
C GLN A 55 6.32 7.38 2.24
N TYR A 56 7.38 6.72 2.73
CA TYR A 56 7.25 5.31 3.08
C TYR A 56 6.34 5.11 4.31
N ASN A 57 6.27 6.07 5.24
CA ASN A 57 5.35 6.00 6.37
C ASN A 57 3.89 6.11 5.92
N GLU A 58 3.57 7.02 4.99
CA GLU A 58 2.23 7.10 4.39
C GLU A 58 1.87 5.82 3.63
N LEU A 59 2.83 5.26 2.89
CA LEU A 59 2.63 3.99 2.19
C LEU A 59 2.39 2.82 3.15
N ASP A 60 2.99 2.82 4.32
CA ASP A 60 2.77 1.80 5.37
C ASP A 60 1.30 1.79 5.82
N GLU A 61 0.72 2.97 6.04
CA GLU A 61 -0.70 3.14 6.39
C GLU A 61 -1.63 2.72 5.24
N ILE A 62 -1.28 3.07 4.00
CA ILE A 62 -2.05 2.67 2.81
C ILE A 62 -2.04 1.14 2.63
N ILE A 63 -0.87 0.51 2.81
CA ILE A 63 -0.72 -0.93 2.73
C ILE A 63 -1.64 -1.63 3.72
N ASP A 64 -1.66 -1.19 4.99
CA ASP A 64 -2.54 -1.75 6.01
C ASP A 64 -4.02 -1.57 5.63
N ALA A 65 -4.42 -0.35 5.28
CA ALA A 65 -5.79 -0.05 4.90
C ALA A 65 -6.28 -0.89 3.70
N VAL A 66 -5.44 -1.07 2.67
CA VAL A 66 -5.77 -1.91 1.50
C VAL A 66 -5.84 -3.38 1.90
N ALA A 67 -4.90 -3.89 2.69
CA ALA A 67 -4.89 -5.28 3.15
C ALA A 67 -6.13 -5.59 4.01
N GLU A 68 -6.47 -4.71 4.95
CA GLU A 68 -7.70 -4.82 5.73
C GLU A 68 -8.94 -4.74 4.84
N ARG A 69 -8.94 -3.88 3.82
CA ARG A 69 -10.07 -3.76 2.90
C ARG A 69 -10.30 -5.05 2.13
N VAL A 70 -9.24 -5.68 1.60
CA VAL A 70 -9.32 -7.01 0.97
C VAL A 70 -9.98 -8.01 1.92
N ARG A 71 -9.59 -8.01 3.20
CA ARG A 71 -10.18 -8.88 4.23
C ARG A 71 -11.64 -8.57 4.56
N LYS A 72 -12.06 -7.31 4.48
CA LYS A 72 -13.43 -6.87 4.79
C LYS A 72 -14.43 -7.18 3.66
N ILE A 73 -13.98 -7.11 2.41
CA ILE A 73 -14.84 -7.37 1.24
C ILE A 73 -14.81 -8.83 0.77
N GLY A 74 -13.82 -9.59 1.25
CA GLY A 74 -13.62 -11.02 0.94
C GLY A 74 -14.67 -11.93 1.56
#